data_AF-A0A533I2V3-F1
#
_entry.id   AF-A0A533I2V3-F1
#
_cell.length_a   1.000
_cell.length_b   1.000
_cell.length_c   1.000
_cell.angle_alpha   90.00
_cell.angle_beta   90.00
_cell.angle_gamma   90.00
#
_symmetry.space_group_name_H-M   'P 1'
#
loop_
_entity.id
_entity.type
_entity.pdbx_description
1 polymer ?
#
loop_
_entity_poly.entity_id
_entity_poly.type
_entity_poly.pdbx_seq_one_letter_code
_entity_poly.pdbx_strand_id
1 'polypeptide(L)'
;MRSRIIRRFSASVCCTCACARRRIDWQPSWFKTMTMQEGDAVPLLIDGILIASRQPAARTVDGTAVDCIPAATEGRFRIDGPPDRLSITAPNGRSFHMRRGGWSGTVTSKLGGVILGSARDDTEPQRDQTVIAVAHDRVVAHAIARAAEDGRFVLVLPPEITGSRKKAGLTLGIAGSDHVLDGGRMTFSPADAFAGLAWPRDRALDLTIRIKISAPEFREAQQWGDYHYATSLAAAMERLGVHAIVDTADKWYSQPAQEDVVLVLRGRHAVRLDPGNINLMWMISHPERVRPDEYAGYDHIYVASEIFRGRLADEGVVNLSCLHQATDVTLFQCHTTQSSRLPRGVFVGNSRREYRTMVKWGLVSGLPFDLYGGGWEGIVPPQVFRGTYIHNADLPELYRSYALLFNDHWQTMRESGFLSNRLFDASAVATPILTDEVAGLTQVFGDSIAVAKDVTHFRAQVADCLAHQDRWQDNARRAQDIVRNAHTMDHRASEILQMVRCIMARRRL
;
A
#
# COMPACT_ATOMS: atom_id res chain seq x y z
N MET A 1 49.05 -22.92 34.92
CA MET A 1 49.55 -24.29 34.80
C MET A 1 48.54 -25.10 33.99
N ARG A 2 49.00 -25.83 32.96
CA ARG A 2 48.25 -26.76 32.08
C ARG A 2 47.30 -26.13 31.06
N SER A 3 47.13 -26.63 29.84
CA SER A 3 47.97 -27.24 28.80
C SER A 3 47.01 -27.65 27.69
N ARG A 4 47.44 -27.49 26.43
CA ARG A 4 46.82 -27.99 25.18
C ARG A 4 46.31 -29.44 25.30
N ILE A 5 45.34 -29.82 24.44
CA ILE A 5 45.56 -30.86 23.40
C ILE A 5 44.37 -30.93 22.41
N ILE A 6 44.77 -30.99 21.15
CA ILE A 6 44.02 -31.19 19.90
C ILE A 6 43.82 -32.69 19.67
N ARG A 7 42.67 -33.13 19.12
CA ARG A 7 42.64 -34.25 18.16
C ARG A 7 41.57 -34.05 17.07
N ARG A 8 42.05 -34.04 15.83
CA ARG A 8 41.33 -34.20 14.55
C ARG A 8 41.22 -35.68 14.18
N PHE A 9 40.18 -36.06 13.45
CA PHE A 9 40.08 -37.07 12.35
C PHE A 9 38.72 -36.76 11.65
N SER A 10 38.54 -36.40 10.37
CA SER A 10 39.00 -36.93 9.06
C SER A 10 38.64 -38.41 8.91
N ALA A 11 37.85 -38.92 7.95
CA ALA A 11 37.64 -38.49 6.57
C ALA A 11 36.33 -39.06 5.96
N SER A 12 35.87 -38.35 4.93
CA SER A 12 35.18 -38.77 3.69
C SER A 12 34.92 -40.24 3.38
N VAL A 13 33.72 -40.52 2.86
CA VAL A 13 33.53 -41.41 1.70
C VAL A 13 32.56 -40.76 0.72
N CYS A 14 33.07 -40.54 -0.48
CA CYS A 14 32.40 -40.15 -1.70
C CYS A 14 31.91 -41.41 -2.42
N CYS A 15 30.69 -41.42 -2.97
CA CYS A 15 30.39 -42.27 -4.12
C CYS A 15 29.30 -41.65 -5.00
N THR A 16 29.76 -41.30 -6.19
CA THR A 16 29.07 -40.81 -7.38
C THR A 16 28.18 -41.87 -8.03
N CYS A 17 27.04 -41.43 -8.60
CA CYS A 17 26.38 -41.98 -9.80
C CYS A 17 25.12 -41.13 -10.05
N ALA A 18 24.63 -40.83 -11.25
CA ALA A 18 25.17 -40.75 -12.60
C ALA A 18 24.10 -39.94 -13.38
N CYS A 19 24.57 -39.22 -14.38
CA CYS A 19 23.81 -38.28 -15.20
C CYS A 19 22.72 -38.98 -16.04
N ALA A 20 21.47 -38.51 -15.98
CA ALA A 20 20.48 -38.75 -17.03
C ALA A 20 19.82 -37.40 -17.38
N ARG A 21 20.40 -36.74 -18.38
CA ARG A 21 19.88 -35.54 -19.03
C ARG A 21 18.54 -35.87 -19.69
N ARG A 22 17.45 -35.23 -19.26
CA ARG A 22 16.35 -34.87 -20.16
C ARG A 22 16.30 -33.35 -20.22
N ARG A 23 16.74 -32.80 -21.35
CA ARG A 23 16.37 -31.44 -21.76
C ARG A 23 14.85 -31.42 -21.88
N ILE A 24 14.19 -30.70 -20.99
CA ILE A 24 12.88 -30.15 -21.28
C ILE A 24 13.17 -28.71 -21.67
N ASP A 25 13.09 -28.43 -22.97
CA ASP A 25 13.08 -27.07 -23.50
C ASP A 25 11.83 -26.37 -22.96
N TRP A 26 11.95 -25.75 -21.79
CA TRP A 26 11.00 -24.73 -21.35
C TRP A 26 11.34 -23.45 -22.10
N GLN A 27 10.70 -23.25 -23.24
CA GLN A 27 10.47 -21.90 -23.76
C GLN A 27 9.27 -21.32 -23.01
N PRO A 28 9.42 -20.33 -22.11
CA PRO A 28 8.27 -19.61 -21.58
C PRO A 28 7.83 -18.61 -22.65
N SER A 29 6.87 -18.98 -23.49
CA SER A 29 6.23 -18.11 -24.47
C SER A 29 5.20 -17.13 -23.87
N TRP A 30 5.30 -16.80 -22.57
CA TRP A 30 4.19 -16.19 -21.82
C TRP A 30 4.57 -14.95 -21.03
N PHE A 31 5.27 -13.99 -21.63
CA PHE A 31 5.29 -12.62 -21.10
C PHE A 31 5.39 -11.63 -22.27
N LYS A 32 4.28 -11.46 -22.99
CA LYS A 32 3.98 -10.15 -23.56
C LYS A 32 3.19 -9.40 -22.51
N THR A 33 3.82 -8.42 -21.88
CA THR A 33 3.13 -7.32 -21.20
C THR A 33 2.28 -6.64 -22.26
N MET A 34 1.00 -7.04 -22.39
CA MET A 34 0.05 -6.30 -23.21
C MET A 34 -0.31 -5.05 -22.41
N THR A 35 0.32 -3.92 -22.72
CA THR A 35 -0.36 -2.64 -22.67
C THR A 35 -1.70 -2.84 -23.36
N MET A 36 -2.80 -2.86 -22.60
CA MET A 36 -4.12 -2.93 -23.22
C MET A 36 -4.29 -1.67 -24.07
N GLN A 37 -4.16 -1.82 -25.38
CA GLN A 37 -4.65 -0.82 -26.31
C GLN A 37 -6.17 -0.71 -26.14
N GLU A 38 -6.76 0.44 -26.47
CA GLU A 38 -8.21 0.60 -26.59
C GLU A 38 -8.80 -0.50 -27.50
N GLY A 39 -9.23 -1.63 -26.92
CA GLY A 39 -9.63 -2.80 -27.69
C GLY A 39 -9.63 -4.15 -26.96
N ASP A 40 -8.96 -4.29 -25.82
CA ASP A 40 -8.97 -5.53 -25.03
C ASP A 40 -10.18 -5.58 -24.08
N ALA A 41 -11.36 -5.96 -24.60
CA ALA A 41 -12.55 -6.14 -23.76
C ALA A 41 -12.40 -7.38 -22.87
N VAL A 42 -12.32 -7.21 -21.55
CA VAL A 42 -12.47 -8.30 -20.59
C VAL A 42 -13.95 -8.38 -20.19
N PRO A 43 -14.68 -9.44 -20.61
CA PRO A 43 -16.13 -9.50 -20.43
C PRO A 43 -16.52 -9.75 -18.96
N LEU A 44 -17.54 -9.02 -18.49
CA LEU A 44 -18.30 -9.32 -17.28
C LEU A 44 -19.77 -9.37 -17.65
N LEU A 45 -20.44 -10.47 -17.27
CA LEU A 45 -21.87 -10.63 -17.47
C LEU A 45 -22.61 -10.17 -16.21
N ILE A 46 -23.41 -9.12 -16.33
CA ILE A 46 -24.20 -8.59 -15.23
C ILE A 46 -25.67 -8.68 -15.64
N ASP A 47 -26.45 -9.50 -14.95
CA ASP A 47 -27.91 -9.59 -15.16
C ASP A 47 -28.31 -9.86 -16.63
N GLY A 48 -27.55 -10.70 -17.34
CA GLY A 48 -27.78 -11.02 -18.77
C GLY A 48 -27.24 -9.97 -19.76
N ILE A 49 -26.56 -8.93 -19.25
CA ILE A 49 -25.91 -7.90 -20.05
C ILE A 49 -24.42 -8.13 -20.02
N LEU A 50 -23.87 -8.44 -21.19
CA LEU A 50 -22.44 -8.50 -21.41
C LEU A 50 -21.89 -7.08 -21.56
N ILE A 51 -20.92 -6.72 -20.71
CA ILE A 51 -20.22 -5.44 -20.79
C ILE A 51 -18.91 -5.66 -21.53
N ALA A 52 -18.76 -5.01 -22.69
CA ALA A 52 -17.57 -5.09 -23.53
C ALA A 52 -17.32 -3.74 -24.23
N SER A 53 -16.05 -3.35 -24.38
CA SER A 53 -15.69 -2.05 -24.98
C SER A 53 -16.07 -1.92 -26.47
N ARG A 54 -16.29 -3.04 -27.18
CA ARG A 54 -16.76 -3.11 -28.57
C ARG A 54 -17.62 -4.35 -28.80
N GLN A 55 -18.36 -4.38 -29.91
CA GLN A 55 -19.16 -5.55 -30.30
C GLN A 55 -18.26 -6.77 -30.56
N PRO A 56 -18.54 -7.93 -29.93
CA PRO A 56 -17.76 -9.14 -30.17
C PRO A 56 -17.93 -9.67 -31.59
N ALA A 57 -16.86 -10.23 -32.16
CA ALA A 57 -16.81 -10.76 -33.52
C ALA A 57 -17.46 -12.15 -33.66
N ALA A 58 -17.34 -13.00 -32.64
CA ALA A 58 -17.98 -14.31 -32.59
C ALA A 58 -18.34 -14.68 -31.15
N ARG A 59 -19.38 -15.51 -30.99
CA ARG A 59 -19.95 -15.83 -29.68
C ARG A 59 -20.65 -17.18 -29.72
N THR A 60 -20.29 -18.06 -28.80
CA THR A 60 -20.94 -19.35 -28.62
C THR A 60 -21.35 -19.57 -27.17
N VAL A 61 -22.56 -20.07 -27.00
CA VAL A 61 -23.22 -20.47 -25.75
C VAL A 61 -23.27 -21.98 -25.80
N ASP A 62 -22.49 -22.65 -24.92
CA ASP A 62 -22.35 -24.12 -24.93
C ASP A 62 -22.02 -24.71 -26.31
N GLY A 63 -21.24 -23.97 -27.11
CA GLY A 63 -20.83 -24.36 -28.47
C GLY A 63 -21.81 -23.99 -29.59
N THR A 64 -22.99 -23.45 -29.29
CA THR A 64 -23.96 -22.95 -30.28
C THR A 64 -23.79 -21.45 -30.49
N ALA A 65 -23.84 -20.98 -31.74
CA ALA A 65 -23.74 -19.55 -32.05
C ALA A 65 -24.97 -18.79 -31.54
N VAL A 66 -24.76 -17.63 -30.90
CA VAL A 66 -25.85 -16.81 -30.34
C VAL A 66 -25.66 -15.33 -30.71
N ASP A 67 -26.77 -14.66 -30.99
CA ASP A 67 -26.76 -13.23 -31.28
C ASP A 67 -26.66 -12.39 -30.00
N CYS A 68 -25.81 -11.37 -30.03
CA CYS A 68 -25.82 -10.32 -29.02
C CYS A 68 -26.59 -9.14 -29.59
N ILE A 69 -27.70 -8.82 -28.97
CA ILE A 69 -28.50 -7.65 -29.34
C ILE A 69 -27.83 -6.44 -28.70
N PRO A 70 -27.43 -5.41 -29.46
CA PRO A 70 -26.97 -4.15 -28.87
C PRO A 70 -28.06 -3.63 -27.93
N ALA A 71 -27.71 -3.39 -26.67
CA ALA A 71 -28.62 -2.71 -25.78
C ALA A 71 -28.70 -1.22 -26.16
N ALA A 72 -29.66 -0.49 -25.58
CA ALA A 72 -29.82 0.95 -25.84
C ALA A 72 -28.59 1.82 -25.46
N THR A 73 -27.57 1.23 -24.84
CA THR A 73 -26.36 1.89 -24.36
C THR A 73 -25.14 1.25 -25.01
N GLU A 74 -24.22 2.09 -25.50
CA GLU A 74 -22.97 1.66 -26.13
C GLU A 74 -22.15 0.77 -25.17
N GLY A 75 -21.58 -0.33 -25.68
CA GLY A 75 -20.79 -1.29 -24.89
C GLY A 75 -21.59 -2.34 -24.11
N ARG A 76 -22.93 -2.34 -24.21
CA ARG A 76 -23.80 -3.37 -23.62
C ARG A 76 -24.42 -4.27 -24.67
N PHE A 77 -24.37 -5.56 -24.41
CA PHE A 77 -24.87 -6.60 -25.31
C PHE A 77 -25.79 -7.54 -24.53
N ARG A 78 -27.07 -7.59 -24.90
CA ARG A 78 -27.98 -8.56 -24.29
C ARG A 78 -27.70 -9.94 -24.86
N ILE A 79 -27.57 -10.93 -23.98
CA ILE A 79 -27.49 -12.34 -24.34
C ILE A 79 -28.80 -12.98 -23.88
N ASP A 80 -29.52 -13.60 -24.81
CA ASP A 80 -30.77 -14.29 -24.51
C ASP A 80 -30.46 -15.62 -23.80
N GLY A 81 -30.75 -15.67 -22.49
CA GLY A 81 -30.51 -16.84 -21.62
C GLY A 81 -29.03 -17.03 -21.25
N PRO A 82 -28.60 -16.82 -19.99
CA PRO A 82 -27.19 -16.94 -19.64
C PRO A 82 -26.75 -18.42 -19.59
N PRO A 83 -25.81 -18.87 -20.45
CA PRO A 83 -25.28 -20.23 -20.39
C PRO A 83 -24.36 -20.49 -19.20
N ASP A 84 -24.12 -21.76 -18.93
CA ASP A 84 -23.08 -22.19 -17.99
C ASP A 84 -21.67 -21.89 -18.52
N ARG A 85 -21.47 -21.95 -19.86
CA ARG A 85 -20.24 -21.53 -20.54
C ARG A 85 -20.51 -20.64 -21.76
N LEU A 86 -19.89 -19.47 -21.76
CA LEU A 86 -19.92 -18.54 -22.88
C LEU A 86 -18.50 -18.35 -23.42
N SER A 87 -18.31 -18.50 -24.73
CA SER A 87 -17.06 -18.16 -25.40
C SER A 87 -17.26 -16.93 -26.27
N ILE A 88 -16.41 -15.92 -26.09
CA ILE A 88 -16.48 -14.64 -26.80
C ILE A 88 -15.14 -14.42 -27.51
N THR A 89 -15.18 -14.14 -28.81
CA THR A 89 -14.00 -13.70 -29.55
C THR A 89 -14.09 -12.20 -29.77
N ALA A 90 -13.13 -11.46 -29.20
CA ALA A 90 -12.99 -10.03 -29.40
C ALA A 90 -12.63 -9.70 -30.87
N PRO A 91 -12.87 -8.46 -31.34
CA PRO A 91 -12.52 -8.04 -32.70
C PRO A 91 -11.05 -8.23 -33.08
N ASN A 92 -10.15 -8.25 -32.10
CA ASN A 92 -8.72 -8.52 -32.29
C ASN A 92 -8.38 -10.03 -32.39
N GLY A 93 -9.38 -10.92 -32.43
CA GLY A 93 -9.22 -12.37 -32.55
C GLY A 93 -8.96 -13.10 -31.23
N ARG A 94 -8.92 -12.39 -30.09
CA ARG A 94 -8.68 -13.00 -28.78
C ARG A 94 -9.96 -13.64 -28.24
N SER A 95 -9.89 -14.90 -27.83
CA SER A 95 -11.02 -15.64 -27.24
C SER A 95 -11.00 -15.58 -25.71
N PHE A 96 -12.18 -15.35 -25.14
CA PHE A 96 -12.45 -15.33 -23.71
C PHE A 96 -13.49 -16.39 -23.38
N HIS A 97 -13.24 -17.18 -22.35
CA HIS A 97 -14.20 -18.15 -21.84
C HIS A 97 -14.75 -17.63 -20.52
N MET A 98 -16.06 -17.66 -20.38
CA MET A 98 -16.78 -17.25 -19.20
C MET A 98 -17.51 -18.45 -18.60
N ARG A 99 -17.47 -18.57 -17.27
CA ARG A 99 -18.17 -19.62 -16.52
C ARG A 99 -19.14 -19.01 -15.53
N ARG A 100 -20.36 -19.56 -15.48
CA ARG A 100 -21.36 -19.21 -14.48
C ARG A 100 -21.11 -19.94 -13.16
N GLY A 101 -21.08 -19.22 -12.04
CA GLY A 101 -20.91 -19.80 -10.71
C GLY A 101 -19.53 -20.43 -10.43
N GLY A 102 -19.34 -20.84 -9.17
CA GLY A 102 -18.03 -21.29 -8.66
C GLY A 102 -17.08 -20.12 -8.42
N TRP A 103 -17.62 -19.00 -7.97
CA TRP A 103 -16.89 -17.76 -7.74
C TRP A 103 -17.30 -17.20 -6.39
N SER A 104 -16.34 -16.66 -5.66
CA SER A 104 -16.63 -15.87 -4.46
C SER A 104 -15.71 -14.67 -4.38
N GLY A 105 -16.24 -13.58 -3.84
CA GLY A 105 -15.46 -12.39 -3.63
C GLY A 105 -16.24 -11.28 -2.93
N THR A 106 -15.50 -10.43 -2.23
CA THR A 106 -16.05 -9.39 -1.38
C THR A 106 -15.18 -8.14 -1.43
N VAL A 107 -15.81 -6.98 -1.37
CA VAL A 107 -15.15 -5.71 -1.09
C VAL A 107 -15.02 -5.57 0.42
N THR A 108 -13.77 -5.48 0.88
CA THR A 108 -13.45 -5.33 2.31
C THR A 108 -13.31 -3.88 2.73
N SER A 109 -12.83 -3.00 1.86
CA SER A 109 -12.63 -1.58 2.17
C SER A 109 -12.59 -0.71 0.91
N LYS A 110 -12.93 0.57 1.09
CA LYS A 110 -12.83 1.65 0.10
C LYS A 110 -12.15 2.84 0.78
N LEU A 111 -10.97 3.20 0.29
CA LEU A 111 -10.15 4.29 0.82
C LEU A 111 -9.84 5.25 -0.33
N GLY A 112 -10.57 6.37 -0.41
CA GLY A 112 -10.45 7.28 -1.54
C GLY A 112 -10.70 6.56 -2.86
N GLY A 113 -9.74 6.62 -3.78
CA GLY A 113 -9.76 5.91 -5.06
C GLY A 113 -9.35 4.45 -5.02
N VAL A 114 -8.99 3.90 -3.85
CA VAL A 114 -8.48 2.53 -3.71
C VAL A 114 -9.55 1.61 -3.12
N ILE A 115 -9.75 0.45 -3.74
CA ILE A 115 -10.70 -0.59 -3.32
C ILE A 115 -9.93 -1.85 -2.98
N LEU A 116 -10.18 -2.38 -1.79
CA LEU A 116 -9.58 -3.59 -1.27
C LEU A 116 -10.62 -4.71 -1.21
N GLY A 117 -10.24 -5.92 -1.56
CA GLY A 117 -11.14 -7.05 -1.46
C GLY A 117 -10.44 -8.39 -1.67
N SER A 118 -11.26 -9.43 -1.76
CA SER A 118 -10.83 -10.75 -2.21
C SER A 118 -11.73 -11.26 -3.32
N ALA A 119 -11.18 -12.03 -4.25
CA ALA A 119 -11.89 -12.69 -5.33
C ALA A 119 -11.20 -14.01 -5.67
N ARG A 120 -11.97 -15.08 -5.86
CA ARG A 120 -11.43 -16.41 -6.17
C ARG A 120 -12.35 -17.21 -7.07
N ASP A 121 -11.73 -18.09 -7.84
CA ASP A 121 -12.37 -19.22 -8.49
C ASP A 121 -12.42 -20.37 -7.46
N ASP A 122 -13.62 -20.75 -7.00
CA ASP A 122 -13.77 -21.82 -6.00
C ASP A 122 -13.47 -23.21 -6.58
N THR A 123 -13.43 -23.34 -7.90
CA THR A 123 -13.09 -24.58 -8.62
C THR A 123 -11.60 -24.67 -8.98
N GLU A 124 -10.94 -23.53 -9.16
CA GLU A 124 -9.49 -23.40 -9.43
C GLU A 124 -8.83 -22.45 -8.42
N PRO A 125 -8.80 -22.78 -7.11
CA PRO A 125 -8.36 -21.85 -6.06
C PRO A 125 -6.88 -21.45 -6.15
N GLN A 126 -6.08 -22.15 -6.95
CA GLN A 126 -4.66 -21.87 -7.17
C GLN A 126 -4.41 -20.83 -8.29
N ARG A 127 -5.47 -20.36 -8.94
CA ARG A 127 -5.37 -19.48 -10.10
C ARG A 127 -5.67 -18.03 -9.72
N ASP A 128 -4.80 -17.12 -10.14
CA ASP A 128 -5.02 -15.68 -10.03
C ASP A 128 -6.24 -15.27 -10.85
N GLN A 129 -7.03 -14.34 -10.29
CA GLN A 129 -8.24 -13.83 -10.91
C GLN A 129 -8.09 -12.36 -11.25
N THR A 130 -8.70 -11.92 -12.34
CA THR A 130 -8.75 -10.48 -12.65
C THR A 130 -10.06 -9.92 -12.12
N VAL A 131 -9.97 -8.96 -11.21
CA VAL A 131 -11.11 -8.14 -10.78
C VAL A 131 -11.17 -6.92 -11.68
N ILE A 132 -12.35 -6.60 -12.19
CA ILE A 132 -12.56 -5.40 -13.01
C ILE A 132 -13.55 -4.47 -12.32
N ALA A 133 -13.32 -3.17 -12.46
CA ALA A 133 -14.27 -2.15 -12.05
C ALA A 133 -14.87 -1.51 -13.30
N VAL A 134 -16.20 -1.46 -13.34
CA VAL A 134 -16.98 -0.94 -14.46
C VAL A 134 -17.70 0.33 -14.01
N ALA A 135 -17.49 1.42 -14.74
CA ALA A 135 -18.22 2.68 -14.57
C ALA A 135 -18.51 3.30 -15.94
N HIS A 136 -19.65 4.00 -16.06
CA HIS A 136 -20.11 4.57 -17.34
C HIS A 136 -20.09 3.53 -18.48
N ASP A 137 -20.48 2.31 -18.17
CA ASP A 137 -20.60 1.20 -19.13
C ASP A 137 -19.29 0.76 -19.80
N ARG A 138 -18.15 1.11 -19.20
CA ARG A 138 -16.82 0.64 -19.61
C ARG A 138 -16.01 0.13 -18.43
N VAL A 139 -15.04 -0.74 -18.70
CA VAL A 139 -14.02 -1.12 -17.71
C VAL A 139 -13.11 0.09 -17.50
N VAL A 140 -13.06 0.58 -16.27
CA VAL A 140 -12.27 1.77 -15.88
C VAL A 140 -11.02 1.42 -15.08
N ALA A 141 -11.02 0.25 -14.44
CA ALA A 141 -9.85 -0.27 -13.72
C ALA A 141 -9.89 -1.79 -13.66
N HIS A 142 -8.73 -2.39 -13.41
CA HIS A 142 -8.63 -3.81 -13.09
C HIS A 142 -7.54 -4.03 -12.04
N ALA A 143 -7.62 -5.15 -11.34
CA ALA A 143 -6.62 -5.62 -10.39
C ALA A 143 -6.50 -7.14 -10.49
N ILE A 144 -5.36 -7.68 -10.07
CA ILE A 144 -5.18 -9.12 -9.94
C ILE A 144 -5.43 -9.52 -8.48
N ALA A 145 -6.40 -10.39 -8.29
CA ALA A 145 -6.63 -11.15 -7.07
C ALA A 145 -5.70 -12.36 -7.05
N ARG A 146 -4.73 -12.35 -6.15
CA ARG A 146 -3.64 -13.34 -6.13
C ARG A 146 -4.03 -14.58 -5.33
N ALA A 147 -3.99 -15.75 -5.95
CA ALA A 147 -4.32 -17.02 -5.29
C ALA A 147 -3.38 -17.34 -4.12
N ALA A 148 -2.09 -16.99 -4.27
CA ALA A 148 -1.09 -17.15 -3.22
C ALA A 148 -1.35 -16.27 -1.97
N GLU A 149 -2.30 -15.34 -2.04
CA GLU A 149 -2.64 -14.37 -1.00
C GLU A 149 -4.14 -14.43 -0.67
N ASP A 150 -4.72 -15.63 -0.71
CA ASP A 150 -6.14 -15.89 -0.44
C ASP A 150 -7.10 -15.09 -1.34
N GLY A 151 -6.68 -14.84 -2.59
CA GLY A 151 -7.46 -14.10 -3.59
C GLY A 151 -7.52 -12.60 -3.33
N ARG A 152 -6.64 -12.03 -2.50
CA ARG A 152 -6.66 -10.59 -2.20
C ARG A 152 -6.28 -9.74 -3.40
N PHE A 153 -6.93 -8.59 -3.53
CA PHE A 153 -6.63 -7.59 -4.56
C PHE A 153 -6.64 -6.16 -3.99
N VAL A 154 -5.89 -5.28 -4.67
CA VAL A 154 -5.92 -3.83 -4.50
C VAL A 154 -6.23 -3.23 -5.87
N LEU A 155 -7.38 -2.58 -5.99
CA LEU A 155 -7.84 -1.94 -7.21
C LEU A 155 -7.80 -0.43 -7.06
N VAL A 156 -7.07 0.24 -7.96
CA VAL A 156 -6.96 1.70 -7.98
C VAL A 156 -7.84 2.25 -9.09
N LEU A 157 -8.74 3.15 -8.72
CA LEU A 157 -9.60 3.85 -9.66
C LEU A 157 -8.83 4.99 -10.34
N PRO A 158 -9.06 5.20 -11.64
CA PRO A 158 -8.35 6.23 -12.38
C PRO A 158 -8.85 7.65 -11.99
N PRO A 159 -8.05 8.70 -12.24
CA PRO A 159 -8.40 10.10 -11.95
C PRO A 159 -9.70 10.59 -12.57
N GLU A 160 -10.14 9.99 -13.67
CA GLU A 160 -11.43 10.29 -14.31
C GLU A 160 -12.64 9.85 -13.47
N ILE A 161 -12.48 8.83 -12.61
CA ILE A 161 -13.50 8.40 -11.65
C ILE A 161 -13.31 9.14 -10.34
N THR A 162 -12.08 9.22 -9.85
CA THR A 162 -11.81 9.86 -8.56
C THR A 162 -12.02 11.38 -8.65
N GLY A 163 -11.45 12.06 -9.63
CA GLY A 163 -11.61 13.51 -9.85
C GLY A 163 -12.95 13.96 -10.43
N SER A 164 -13.90 13.07 -10.69
CA SER A 164 -15.19 13.44 -11.30
C SER A 164 -16.00 14.34 -10.38
N ARG A 165 -16.59 15.41 -10.94
CA ARG A 165 -17.58 16.28 -10.24
C ARG A 165 -18.99 15.69 -10.21
N LYS A 166 -19.22 14.55 -10.88
CA LYS A 166 -20.50 13.83 -10.89
C LYS A 166 -20.36 12.48 -10.20
N LYS A 167 -21.44 12.03 -9.54
CA LYS A 167 -21.51 10.66 -9.01
C LYS A 167 -21.37 9.66 -10.15
N ALA A 168 -20.47 8.70 -10.02
CA ALA A 168 -20.29 7.58 -10.92
C ALA A 168 -20.77 6.29 -10.25
N GLY A 169 -21.66 5.55 -10.90
CA GLY A 169 -21.96 4.18 -10.48
C GLY A 169 -20.78 3.27 -10.83
N LEU A 170 -20.37 2.43 -9.88
CA LEU A 170 -19.27 1.49 -10.03
C LEU A 170 -19.77 0.07 -9.72
N THR A 171 -19.43 -0.88 -10.59
CA THR A 171 -19.64 -2.30 -10.31
C THR A 171 -18.32 -3.06 -10.41
N LEU A 172 -17.94 -3.76 -9.34
CA LEU A 172 -16.79 -4.65 -9.31
C LEU A 172 -17.22 -6.09 -9.51
N GLY A 173 -16.55 -6.79 -10.42
CA GLY A 173 -16.80 -8.21 -10.66
C GLY A 173 -15.54 -8.94 -11.12
N ILE A 174 -15.64 -10.27 -11.19
CA ILE A 174 -14.54 -11.12 -11.64
C ILE A 174 -14.62 -11.25 -13.16
N ALA A 175 -13.54 -10.91 -13.84
CA ALA A 175 -13.37 -11.07 -15.28
C ALA A 175 -13.70 -12.49 -15.74
N GLY A 176 -14.49 -12.63 -16.80
CA GLY A 176 -14.87 -13.96 -17.29
C GLY A 176 -15.83 -14.72 -16.37
N SER A 177 -16.58 -14.01 -15.53
CA SER A 177 -17.62 -14.59 -14.68
C SER A 177 -18.95 -13.82 -14.78
N ASP A 178 -19.97 -14.34 -14.09
CA ASP A 178 -21.21 -13.64 -13.74
C ASP A 178 -21.17 -13.05 -12.32
N HIS A 179 -20.02 -13.11 -11.64
CA HIS A 179 -19.89 -12.80 -10.24
C HIS A 179 -19.55 -11.32 -10.02
N VAL A 180 -20.53 -10.58 -9.53
CA VAL A 180 -20.35 -9.27 -8.91
C VAL A 180 -19.95 -9.51 -7.46
N LEU A 181 -18.88 -8.86 -7.00
CA LEU A 181 -18.40 -9.02 -5.63
C LEU A 181 -19.47 -8.58 -4.63
N ASP A 182 -19.50 -9.22 -3.46
CA ASP A 182 -20.29 -8.75 -2.34
C ASP A 182 -19.82 -7.33 -1.95
N GLY A 183 -20.75 -6.37 -1.90
CA GLY A 183 -20.41 -4.94 -1.74
C GLY A 183 -19.79 -4.28 -2.98
N GLY A 184 -19.72 -4.99 -4.12
CA GLY A 184 -19.10 -4.53 -5.36
C GLY A 184 -19.93 -3.54 -6.17
N ARG A 185 -21.23 -3.39 -5.89
CA ARG A 185 -22.06 -2.31 -6.47
C ARG A 185 -22.04 -1.11 -5.53
N MET A 186 -21.38 -0.05 -5.96
CA MET A 186 -21.21 1.15 -5.14
C MET A 186 -21.34 2.42 -5.98
N THR A 187 -21.60 3.54 -5.31
CA THR A 187 -21.51 4.85 -5.94
C THR A 187 -20.19 5.49 -5.52
N PHE A 188 -19.47 6.01 -6.51
CA PHE A 188 -18.33 6.87 -6.31
C PHE A 188 -18.76 8.31 -6.51
N SER A 189 -18.82 9.09 -5.44
CA SER A 189 -19.17 10.50 -5.48
C SER A 189 -17.91 11.37 -5.54
N PRO A 190 -18.01 12.64 -5.99
CA PRO A 190 -16.91 13.60 -5.88
C PRO A 190 -16.40 13.71 -4.44
N ALA A 191 -17.31 13.56 -3.48
CA ALA A 191 -17.02 13.51 -2.06
C ALA A 191 -16.37 12.19 -1.60
N ASP A 192 -16.12 11.19 -2.45
CA ASP A 192 -15.37 9.98 -2.08
C ASP A 192 -13.89 10.08 -2.48
N ALA A 193 -13.56 10.75 -3.59
CA ALA A 193 -12.17 11.12 -3.88
C ALA A 193 -11.70 12.37 -3.14
N PHE A 194 -12.66 13.24 -2.79
CA PHE A 194 -12.44 14.42 -1.98
C PHE A 194 -13.06 14.34 -0.58
N ALA A 195 -13.51 13.15 -0.13
CA ALA A 195 -13.82 12.92 1.30
C ALA A 195 -12.62 13.23 2.18
N GLY A 196 -11.42 13.17 1.59
CA GLY A 196 -10.17 13.59 2.22
C GLY A 196 -9.81 15.08 2.10
N LEU A 197 -10.56 15.93 1.38
CA LEU A 197 -10.08 17.30 1.05
C LEU A 197 -11.15 18.40 0.95
N ALA A 198 -12.44 18.08 0.84
CA ALA A 198 -13.49 19.10 0.81
C ALA A 198 -13.95 19.43 2.24
N TRP A 199 -13.16 20.23 2.95
CA TRP A 199 -13.60 20.86 4.19
C TRP A 199 -14.62 21.96 3.87
N PRO A 200 -15.85 21.94 4.43
CA PRO A 200 -16.75 23.08 4.33
C PRO A 200 -16.05 24.30 4.93
N ARG A 201 -15.63 25.25 4.09
CA ARG A 201 -15.03 26.52 4.54
C ARG A 201 -15.99 27.33 5.43
N ASP A 202 -17.28 27.05 5.33
CA ASP A 202 -18.34 27.81 5.99
C ASP A 202 -18.41 27.62 7.51
N ARG A 203 -17.65 26.66 8.07
CA ARG A 203 -17.30 26.65 9.51
C ARG A 203 -15.88 26.14 9.67
N ALA A 204 -14.90 27.04 9.63
CA ALA A 204 -13.62 26.81 10.30
C ALA A 204 -13.95 26.35 11.72
N LEU A 205 -13.43 25.18 12.10
CA LEU A 205 -13.44 24.79 13.50
C LEU A 205 -12.42 25.73 14.15
N ASP A 206 -12.89 26.64 15.00
CA ASP A 206 -12.01 27.45 15.85
C ASP A 206 -11.44 26.53 16.95
N LEU A 207 -10.57 25.63 16.52
CA LEU A 207 -9.92 24.61 17.32
C LEU A 207 -8.42 24.68 17.08
N THR A 208 -7.67 24.54 18.17
CA THR A 208 -6.23 24.32 18.13
C THR A 208 -5.93 22.84 18.34
N ILE A 209 -5.22 22.24 17.38
CA ILE A 209 -4.75 20.86 17.45
C ILE A 209 -3.28 20.84 17.86
N ARG A 210 -2.95 20.05 18.87
CA ARG A 210 -1.57 19.82 19.33
C ARG A 210 -1.14 18.41 18.95
N ILE A 211 -0.14 18.29 18.10
CA ILE A 211 0.43 17.02 17.65
C ILE A 211 1.64 16.69 18.52
N LYS A 212 1.48 15.78 19.49
CA LYS A 212 2.53 15.43 20.45
C LYS A 212 3.38 14.27 19.91
N ILE A 213 4.68 14.51 19.74
CA ILE A 213 5.67 13.56 19.19
C ILE A 213 6.73 13.14 20.21
N SER A 214 7.34 11.97 20.02
CA SER A 214 8.37 11.42 20.92
C SER A 214 9.76 12.05 20.76
N ALA A 215 9.98 12.97 19.81
CA ALA A 215 11.27 13.63 19.63
C ALA A 215 11.61 14.48 20.88
N PRO A 216 12.82 14.41 21.46
CA PRO A 216 13.13 15.03 22.75
C PRO A 216 12.96 16.56 22.76
N GLU A 217 13.58 17.24 21.80
CA GLU A 217 13.56 18.70 21.64
C GLU A 217 13.73 19.08 20.16
N PHE A 218 13.36 20.29 19.76
CA PHE A 218 13.40 20.75 18.36
C PHE A 218 14.79 20.68 17.72
N ARG A 219 15.86 20.89 18.49
CA ARG A 219 17.25 20.81 17.99
C ARG A 219 17.58 19.40 17.49
N GLU A 220 17.12 18.38 18.20
CA GLU A 220 17.33 16.98 17.83
C GLU A 220 16.25 16.44 16.89
N ALA A 221 15.05 17.03 16.92
CA ALA A 221 13.87 16.57 16.19
C ALA A 221 14.09 16.42 14.68
N GLN A 222 15.00 17.21 14.09
CA GLN A 222 15.39 17.09 12.68
C GLN A 222 15.91 15.70 12.29
N GLN A 223 16.46 14.94 13.25
CA GLN A 223 16.95 13.57 13.06
C GLN A 223 15.87 12.50 13.29
N TRP A 224 14.63 12.91 13.60
CA TRP A 224 13.51 12.02 13.91
C TRP A 224 12.47 12.06 12.81
N GLY A 225 12.10 10.87 12.29
CA GLY A 225 11.03 10.76 11.30
C GLY A 225 9.70 11.31 11.81
N ASP A 226 9.38 11.08 13.09
CA ASP A 226 8.14 11.54 13.73
C ASP A 226 7.95 13.06 13.63
N TYR A 227 9.03 13.84 13.66
CA TYR A 227 8.97 15.29 13.52
C TYR A 227 8.52 15.70 12.13
N HIS A 228 9.21 15.23 11.10
CA HIS A 228 8.86 15.54 9.70
C HIS A 228 7.45 15.05 9.36
N TYR A 229 7.08 13.85 9.85
CA TYR A 229 5.75 13.29 9.68
C TYR A 229 4.66 14.17 10.33
N ALA A 230 4.89 14.64 11.56
CA ALA A 230 3.97 15.54 12.26
C ALA A 230 3.87 16.92 11.60
N THR A 231 4.98 17.48 11.13
CA THR A 231 5.01 18.77 10.43
C THR A 231 4.21 18.70 9.13
N SER A 232 4.38 17.63 8.35
CA SER A 232 3.59 17.43 7.13
C SER A 232 2.09 17.23 7.41
N LEU A 233 1.74 16.54 8.50
CA LEU A 233 0.34 16.43 8.94
C LEU A 233 -0.24 17.78 9.40
N ALA A 234 0.53 18.56 10.15
CA ALA A 234 0.13 19.90 10.58
C ALA A 234 -0.14 20.81 9.37
N ALA A 235 0.77 20.83 8.40
CA ALA A 235 0.59 21.58 7.16
C ALA A 235 -0.65 21.12 6.37
N ALA A 236 -0.99 19.83 6.40
CA ALA A 236 -2.21 19.30 5.79
C ALA A 236 -3.48 19.77 6.53
N MET A 237 -3.47 19.79 7.86
CA MET A 237 -4.57 20.35 8.67
C MET A 237 -4.75 21.86 8.43
N GLU A 238 -3.65 22.61 8.29
CA GLU A 238 -3.68 24.05 7.99
C GLU A 238 -4.31 24.34 6.62
N ARG A 239 -4.04 23.51 5.60
CA ARG A 239 -4.72 23.61 4.29
C ARG A 239 -6.22 23.39 4.39
N LEU A 240 -6.69 22.64 5.37
CA LEU A 240 -8.11 22.44 5.69
C LEU A 240 -8.67 23.54 6.61
N GLY A 241 -7.87 24.55 6.96
CA GLY A 241 -8.30 25.71 7.75
C GLY A 241 -8.34 25.46 9.25
N VAL A 242 -7.59 24.47 9.76
CA VAL A 242 -7.46 24.18 11.20
C VAL A 242 -6.03 24.45 11.65
N HIS A 243 -5.89 25.15 12.77
CA HIS A 243 -4.56 25.45 13.33
C HIS A 243 -3.99 24.21 14.03
N ALA A 244 -2.80 23.77 13.59
CA ALA A 244 -2.12 22.59 14.14
C ALA A 244 -0.67 22.91 14.51
N ILE A 245 -0.24 22.52 15.71
CA ILE A 245 1.10 22.78 16.23
C ILE A 245 1.75 21.47 16.66
N VAL A 246 3.02 21.28 16.32
CA VAL A 246 3.80 20.10 16.70
C VAL A 246 4.58 20.34 17.99
N ASP A 247 4.44 19.42 18.94
CA ASP A 247 5.13 19.47 20.24
C ASP A 247 6.13 18.33 20.41
N THR A 248 7.39 18.70 20.61
CA THR A 248 8.43 17.81 21.13
C THR A 248 8.20 17.50 22.60
N ALA A 249 8.87 16.46 23.11
CA ALA A 249 8.64 15.94 24.45
C ALA A 249 8.90 16.97 25.56
N ASP A 250 9.88 17.86 25.39
CA ASP A 250 10.16 18.97 26.30
C ASP A 250 9.04 20.02 26.36
N LYS A 251 8.15 20.06 25.36
CA LYS A 251 7.04 21.03 25.25
C LYS A 251 5.68 20.47 25.60
N TRP A 252 5.54 19.16 25.82
CA TRP A 252 4.24 18.52 26.06
C TRP A 252 3.42 19.13 27.22
N TYR A 253 4.10 19.72 28.21
CA TYR A 253 3.50 20.24 29.44
C TYR A 253 3.82 21.72 29.71
N SER A 254 4.34 22.46 28.74
CA SER A 254 4.73 23.86 28.91
C SER A 254 3.58 24.84 28.60
N GLN A 255 3.07 25.58 29.60
CA GLN A 255 2.20 26.80 29.58
C GLN A 255 0.94 26.81 28.66
N PRO A 256 -0.06 27.72 28.85
CA PRO A 256 -1.47 27.46 28.51
C PRO A 256 -1.79 27.84 27.05
N ALA A 257 -1.10 27.23 26.09
CA ALA A 257 -1.61 27.23 24.73
C ALA A 257 -2.96 26.50 24.74
N GLN A 258 -3.93 27.03 23.98
CA GLN A 258 -5.21 26.35 23.81
C GLN A 258 -4.98 24.96 23.19
N GLU A 259 -5.47 23.91 23.85
CA GLU A 259 -5.33 22.52 23.40
C GLU A 259 -6.72 21.87 23.26
N ASP A 260 -7.53 22.27 22.28
CA ASP A 260 -8.87 21.67 22.14
C ASP A 260 -8.80 20.20 21.75
N VAL A 261 -7.80 19.85 20.92
CA VAL A 261 -7.54 18.48 20.46
C VAL A 261 -6.07 18.15 20.66
N VAL A 262 -5.79 17.02 21.28
CA VAL A 262 -4.44 16.45 21.41
C VAL A 262 -4.36 15.21 20.54
N LEU A 263 -3.55 15.26 19.49
CA LEU A 263 -3.20 14.08 18.68
C LEU A 263 -1.82 13.58 19.11
N VAL A 264 -1.78 12.43 19.75
CA VAL A 264 -0.51 11.78 20.11
C VAL A 264 -0.08 10.87 18.95
N LEU A 265 0.97 11.26 18.23
CA LEU A 265 1.67 10.33 17.33
C LEU A 265 2.46 9.36 18.21
N ARG A 266 1.79 8.27 18.57
CA ARG A 266 2.26 7.33 19.58
C ARG A 266 3.34 6.45 19.00
N GLY A 267 4.58 6.82 19.33
CA GLY A 267 5.79 6.04 19.09
C GLY A 267 6.36 5.49 20.40
N ARG A 268 7.42 6.12 20.91
CA ARG A 268 8.20 5.56 22.03
C ARG A 268 7.68 5.90 23.41
N HIS A 269 7.06 7.06 23.58
CA HIS A 269 6.74 7.63 24.89
C HIS A 269 5.25 7.91 25.04
N ALA A 270 4.71 7.58 26.22
CA ALA A 270 3.33 7.90 26.61
C ALA A 270 3.23 9.38 27.01
N VAL A 271 2.05 9.96 26.79
CA VAL A 271 1.74 11.36 27.11
C VAL A 271 0.71 11.39 28.23
N ARG A 272 0.89 12.27 29.21
CA ARG A 272 -0.16 12.56 30.21
C ARG A 272 -1.24 13.42 29.56
N LEU A 273 -2.45 12.89 29.51
CA LEU A 273 -3.60 13.52 28.85
C LEU A 273 -4.43 14.35 29.83
N ASP A 274 -5.13 15.35 29.30
CA ASP A 274 -6.18 16.09 29.99
C ASP A 274 -7.55 15.61 29.49
N PRO A 275 -8.42 15.03 30.34
CA PRO A 275 -9.76 14.59 29.94
C PRO A 275 -10.67 15.72 29.41
N GLY A 276 -10.35 16.99 29.69
CA GLY A 276 -11.07 18.14 29.14
C GLY A 276 -10.92 18.27 27.62
N ASN A 277 -9.80 17.80 27.07
CA ASN A 277 -9.48 17.88 25.64
C ASN A 277 -10.13 16.70 24.89
N ILE A 278 -10.16 16.79 23.55
CA ILE A 278 -10.35 15.60 22.71
C ILE A 278 -8.99 14.94 22.52
N ASN A 279 -8.81 13.74 23.07
CA ASN A 279 -7.55 13.02 23.04
C ASN A 279 -7.59 11.91 21.98
N LEU A 280 -6.73 12.01 20.97
CA LEU A 280 -6.60 11.04 19.89
C LEU A 280 -5.24 10.37 19.97
N MET A 281 -5.20 9.05 19.83
CA MET A 281 -3.95 8.30 19.64
C MET A 281 -3.80 7.96 18.17
N TRP A 282 -2.60 8.11 17.59
CA TRP A 282 -2.23 7.45 16.35
C TRP A 282 -0.97 6.63 16.55
N MET A 283 -1.16 5.33 16.68
CA MET A 283 -0.10 4.34 16.81
C MET A 283 0.50 4.08 15.43
N ILE A 284 1.68 4.65 15.17
CA ILE A 284 2.39 4.53 13.90
C ILE A 284 3.57 3.55 13.97
N SER A 285 4.09 3.28 15.18
CA SER A 285 5.23 2.38 15.39
C SER A 285 5.25 1.88 16.84
N HIS A 286 6.16 0.95 17.13
CA HIS A 286 6.45 0.46 18.47
C HIS A 286 5.20 -0.01 19.28
N PRO A 287 4.33 -0.85 18.70
CA PRO A 287 3.14 -1.32 19.40
C PRO A 287 3.44 -2.01 20.74
N GLU A 288 4.62 -2.61 20.89
CA GLU A 288 5.08 -3.27 22.12
C GLU A 288 5.28 -2.32 23.31
N ARG A 289 5.28 -1.00 23.07
CA ARG A 289 5.51 0.04 24.09
C ARG A 289 4.23 0.72 24.57
N VAL A 290 3.07 0.31 24.09
CA VAL A 290 1.79 0.89 24.48
C VAL A 290 1.14 -0.01 25.51
N ARG A 291 0.93 0.51 26.71
CA ARG A 291 0.34 -0.25 27.81
C ARG A 291 -1.19 -0.31 27.66
N PRO A 292 -1.87 -1.43 27.98
CA PRO A 292 -3.32 -1.55 27.80
C PRO A 292 -4.15 -0.48 28.53
N ASP A 293 -3.67 0.01 29.67
CA ASP A 293 -4.31 1.07 30.45
C ASP A 293 -4.26 2.45 29.76
N GLU A 294 -3.33 2.66 28.81
CA GLU A 294 -3.26 3.92 28.05
C GLU A 294 -4.51 4.13 27.19
N TYR A 295 -5.11 3.07 26.65
CA TYR A 295 -6.23 3.16 25.70
C TYR A 295 -7.44 3.89 26.27
N ALA A 296 -7.73 3.68 27.56
CA ALA A 296 -8.88 4.28 28.23
C ALA A 296 -8.81 5.82 28.33
N GLY A 297 -7.63 6.41 28.16
CA GLY A 297 -7.43 7.86 28.19
C GLY A 297 -7.76 8.58 26.87
N TYR A 298 -7.99 7.83 25.78
CA TYR A 298 -8.21 8.39 24.45
C TYR A 298 -9.67 8.26 24.01
N ASP A 299 -10.19 9.31 23.38
CA ASP A 299 -11.52 9.31 22.76
C ASP A 299 -11.58 8.46 21.50
N HIS A 300 -10.46 8.36 20.77
CA HIS A 300 -10.33 7.49 19.60
C HIS A 300 -8.87 7.09 19.37
N ILE A 301 -8.70 5.85 18.91
CA ILE A 301 -7.39 5.23 18.68
C ILE A 301 -7.26 4.83 17.22
N TYR A 302 -6.33 5.47 16.53
CA TYR A 302 -5.88 5.09 15.20
C TYR A 302 -4.70 4.12 15.28
N VAL A 303 -4.75 3.06 14.49
CA VAL A 303 -3.68 2.06 14.39
C VAL A 303 -3.20 1.98 12.94
N ALA A 304 -1.90 2.09 12.69
CA ALA A 304 -1.33 2.00 11.34
C ALA A 304 -1.27 0.58 10.75
N SER A 305 -2.12 -0.32 11.24
CA SER A 305 -2.20 -1.73 10.86
C SER A 305 -3.63 -2.25 11.09
N GLU A 306 -4.26 -2.76 10.04
CA GLU A 306 -5.56 -3.43 10.15
C GLU A 306 -5.48 -4.71 10.99
N ILE A 307 -4.34 -5.41 10.91
CA ILE A 307 -4.10 -6.66 11.65
C ILE A 307 -4.06 -6.38 13.15
N PHE A 308 -3.30 -5.36 13.55
CA PHE A 308 -3.19 -4.98 14.94
C PHE A 308 -4.48 -4.34 15.46
N ARG A 309 -5.17 -3.57 14.61
CA ARG A 309 -6.51 -3.05 14.89
C ARG A 309 -7.48 -4.20 15.24
N GLY A 310 -7.51 -5.25 14.41
CA GLY A 310 -8.33 -6.44 14.66
C GLY A 310 -8.00 -7.09 16.00
N ARG A 311 -6.71 -7.29 16.28
CA ARG A 311 -6.26 -7.84 17.56
C ARG A 311 -6.73 -7.02 18.77
N LEU A 312 -6.59 -5.70 18.73
CA LEU A 312 -7.07 -4.83 19.81
C LEU A 312 -8.59 -4.89 19.98
N ALA A 313 -9.33 -5.02 18.88
CA ALA A 313 -10.78 -5.19 18.94
C ALA A 313 -11.17 -6.51 19.62
N ASP A 314 -10.47 -7.61 19.31
CA ASP A 314 -10.67 -8.90 19.96
C ASP A 314 -10.30 -8.88 21.46
N GLU A 315 -9.35 -8.02 21.83
CA GLU A 315 -8.97 -7.74 23.23
C GLU A 315 -9.97 -6.80 23.95
N GLY A 316 -11.04 -6.35 23.27
CA GLY A 316 -12.10 -5.52 23.84
C GLY A 316 -11.82 -4.02 23.87
N VAL A 317 -10.78 -3.55 23.17
CA VAL A 317 -10.57 -2.11 22.99
C VAL A 317 -11.69 -1.55 22.12
N VAL A 318 -12.22 -0.39 22.50
CA VAL A 318 -13.31 0.31 21.81
C VAL A 318 -12.80 1.61 21.17
N ASN A 319 -13.62 2.25 20.32
CA ASN A 319 -13.28 3.50 19.62
C ASN A 319 -11.95 3.45 18.87
N LEU A 320 -11.80 2.44 18.03
CA LEU A 320 -10.58 2.20 17.28
C LEU A 320 -10.85 2.09 15.78
N SER A 321 -9.93 2.60 14.97
CA SER A 321 -9.95 2.42 13.52
C SER A 321 -8.54 2.25 12.96
N CYS A 322 -8.44 1.63 11.79
CA CYS A 322 -7.17 1.61 11.08
C CYS A 322 -6.96 2.99 10.43
N LEU A 323 -5.73 3.47 10.50
CA LEU A 323 -5.24 4.64 9.78
C LEU A 323 -3.78 4.38 9.43
N HIS A 324 -3.54 3.78 8.27
CA HIS A 324 -2.19 3.51 7.79
C HIS A 324 -1.37 4.80 7.70
N GLN A 325 -0.04 4.67 7.71
CA GLN A 325 0.82 5.82 7.46
C GLN A 325 0.55 6.44 6.07
N ALA A 326 1.11 7.62 5.85
CA ALA A 326 0.86 8.43 4.66
C ALA A 326 2.08 9.29 4.35
N THR A 327 2.15 9.82 3.13
CA THR A 327 3.23 10.72 2.71
C THR A 327 2.73 12.12 2.43
N ASP A 328 3.63 13.08 2.57
CA ASP A 328 3.42 14.44 2.11
C ASP A 328 3.60 14.50 0.60
N VAL A 329 2.50 14.48 -0.14
CA VAL A 329 2.55 14.61 -1.60
C VAL A 329 2.78 16.05 -2.06
N THR A 330 3.01 17.02 -1.17
CA THR A 330 3.54 18.35 -1.52
C THR A 330 5.05 18.37 -1.52
N LEU A 331 5.67 17.63 -0.60
CA LEU A 331 7.11 17.40 -0.56
C LEU A 331 7.57 16.33 -1.56
N PHE A 332 6.90 15.16 -1.58
CA PHE A 332 7.22 14.03 -2.46
C PHE A 332 6.53 14.18 -3.84
N GLN A 333 6.77 15.32 -4.49
CA GLN A 333 6.31 15.60 -5.85
C GLN A 333 7.37 15.29 -6.89
N CYS A 334 6.91 14.94 -8.09
CA CYS A 334 7.76 14.77 -9.26
C CYS A 334 7.76 16.07 -10.06
N HIS A 335 8.75 16.94 -9.84
CA HIS A 335 8.87 18.21 -10.57
C HIS A 335 9.80 18.15 -11.78
N THR A 336 10.59 17.09 -11.91
CA THR A 336 11.66 16.97 -12.91
C THR A 336 11.38 15.84 -13.89
N THR A 337 11.76 16.02 -15.15
CA THR A 337 11.79 14.94 -16.14
C THR A 337 12.82 13.90 -15.69
N GLN A 338 12.45 12.62 -15.83
CA GLN A 338 13.20 11.50 -15.27
C GLN A 338 14.64 11.46 -15.80
N SER A 339 15.61 11.58 -14.88
CA SER A 339 17.02 11.30 -15.14
C SER A 339 17.29 9.79 -15.12
N SER A 340 18.41 9.36 -15.68
CA SER A 340 18.86 7.97 -15.56
C SER A 340 19.10 7.64 -14.08
N ARG A 341 18.37 6.65 -13.55
CA ARG A 341 18.54 6.16 -12.18
C ARG A 341 19.92 5.50 -12.01
N LEU A 342 20.56 5.71 -10.88
CA LEU A 342 21.77 4.99 -10.48
C LEU A 342 21.46 3.50 -10.37
N PRO A 343 22.24 2.60 -11.01
CA PRO A 343 22.00 1.15 -11.01
C PRO A 343 22.44 0.50 -9.69
N ARG A 344 21.89 0.97 -8.57
CA ARG A 344 22.19 0.52 -7.21
C ARG A 344 21.02 0.80 -6.27
N GLY A 345 21.02 0.13 -5.12
CA GLY A 345 20.04 0.37 -4.06
C GLY A 345 20.37 1.61 -3.21
N VAL A 346 19.38 2.15 -2.51
CA VAL A 346 19.58 3.11 -1.41
C VAL A 346 18.82 2.69 -0.17
N PHE A 347 19.45 2.84 0.98
CA PHE A 347 18.81 2.72 2.30
C PHE A 347 18.98 4.02 3.08
N VAL A 348 17.88 4.56 3.58
CA VAL A 348 17.89 5.73 4.47
C VAL A 348 17.27 5.35 5.80
N GLY A 349 18.09 5.31 6.86
CA GLY A 349 17.61 5.03 8.19
C GLY A 349 18.75 4.84 9.19
N ASN A 350 18.54 5.31 10.41
CA ASN A 350 19.50 5.13 11.51
C ASN A 350 19.58 3.66 11.92
N SER A 351 20.80 3.21 12.23
CA SER A 351 21.06 1.88 12.77
C SER A 351 20.29 1.64 14.06
N ARG A 352 20.33 2.62 14.97
CA ARG A 352 19.79 2.53 16.35
C ARG A 352 20.28 1.29 17.11
N ARG A 353 21.42 0.71 16.68
CA ARG A 353 21.98 -0.57 17.17
C ARG A 353 21.06 -1.77 16.94
N GLU A 354 20.16 -1.67 15.98
CA GLU A 354 19.20 -2.72 15.63
C GLU A 354 19.68 -3.59 14.46
N TYR A 355 19.14 -4.81 14.39
CA TYR A 355 19.31 -5.67 13.23
C TYR A 355 18.49 -5.11 12.05
N ARG A 356 19.14 -4.38 11.13
CA ARG A 356 18.51 -3.91 9.88
C ARG A 356 18.68 -4.93 8.77
N THR A 357 17.62 -5.69 8.50
CA THR A 357 17.62 -6.86 7.61
C THR A 357 18.13 -6.52 6.21
N MET A 358 17.61 -5.44 5.62
CA MET A 358 17.98 -5.07 4.25
C MET A 358 19.43 -4.63 4.11
N VAL A 359 19.95 -3.87 5.07
CA VAL A 359 21.37 -3.48 5.08
C VAL A 359 22.25 -4.72 5.15
N LYS A 360 21.90 -5.69 6.00
CA LYS A 360 22.68 -6.92 6.17
C LYS A 360 22.65 -7.80 4.92
N TRP A 361 21.49 -7.97 4.29
CA TRP A 361 21.40 -8.69 3.02
C TRP A 361 22.15 -7.97 1.91
N GLY A 362 22.10 -6.64 1.87
CA GLY A 362 22.92 -5.81 0.98
C GLY A 362 24.41 -6.13 1.13
N LEU A 363 24.93 -6.10 2.37
CA LEU A 363 26.33 -6.41 2.66
C LEU A 363 26.74 -7.84 2.30
N VAL A 364 25.94 -8.84 2.70
CA VAL A 364 26.24 -10.27 2.43
C VAL A 364 26.13 -10.60 0.94
N SER A 365 25.20 -9.97 0.23
CA SER A 365 25.00 -10.21 -1.19
C SER A 365 26.13 -9.65 -2.06
N GLY A 366 26.87 -8.64 -1.56
CA GLY A 366 27.92 -7.93 -2.29
C GLY A 366 27.40 -6.98 -3.37
N LEU A 367 26.08 -6.72 -3.39
CA LEU A 367 25.44 -5.88 -4.39
C LEU A 367 25.64 -4.38 -4.08
N PRO A 368 25.68 -3.52 -5.12
CA PRO A 368 25.91 -2.10 -4.91
C PRO A 368 24.69 -1.44 -4.26
N PHE A 369 24.92 -0.78 -3.13
CA PHE A 369 23.93 0.09 -2.51
C PHE A 369 24.61 1.19 -1.69
N ASP A 370 23.86 2.26 -1.48
CA ASP A 370 24.29 3.41 -0.69
C ASP A 370 23.43 3.55 0.58
N LEU A 371 24.03 4.04 1.66
CA LEU A 371 23.47 4.08 2.99
C LEU A 371 23.60 5.47 3.62
N TYR A 372 22.46 6.02 4.04
CA TYR A 372 22.38 7.27 4.81
C TYR A 372 21.74 7.01 6.18
N GLY A 373 22.32 7.55 7.24
CA GLY A 373 21.78 7.49 8.60
C GLY A 373 22.87 7.41 9.67
N GLY A 374 22.51 7.72 10.90
CA GLY A 374 23.44 7.71 12.04
C GLY A 374 23.63 6.31 12.65
N GLY A 375 24.80 6.11 13.25
CA GLY A 375 25.14 4.89 13.99
C GLY A 375 25.55 3.72 13.10
N TRP A 376 26.06 4.01 11.92
CA TRP A 376 26.61 3.03 10.96
C TRP A 376 28.13 3.04 10.90
N GLU A 377 28.74 4.09 11.41
CA GLU A 377 30.18 4.32 11.43
C GLU A 377 30.88 3.18 12.17
N GLY A 378 31.89 2.59 11.53
CA GLY A 378 32.60 1.41 12.06
C GLY A 378 31.82 0.09 12.01
N ILE A 379 30.56 0.10 11.58
CA ILE A 379 29.72 -1.10 11.41
C ILE A 379 29.64 -1.53 9.95
N VAL A 380 29.53 -0.57 9.03
CA VAL A 380 29.44 -0.84 7.59
C VAL A 380 30.74 -0.46 6.85
N PRO A 381 31.03 -1.08 5.70
CA PRO A 381 32.16 -0.70 4.86
C PRO A 381 32.03 0.75 4.36
N PRO A 382 33.13 1.53 4.28
CA PRO A 382 33.09 2.92 3.79
C PRO A 382 32.52 3.09 2.38
N GLN A 383 32.54 2.03 1.56
CA GLN A 383 32.10 2.08 0.16
C GLN A 383 30.58 2.27 0.02
N VAL A 384 29.80 1.79 1.00
CA VAL A 384 28.34 1.89 1.02
C VAL A 384 27.85 3.10 1.82
N PHE A 385 28.66 3.62 2.75
CA PHE A 385 28.26 4.72 3.63
C PHE A 385 28.38 6.08 2.93
N ARG A 386 27.29 6.86 2.88
CA ARG A 386 27.24 8.18 2.25
C ARG A 386 27.10 9.35 3.21
N GLY A 387 26.61 9.10 4.42
CA GLY A 387 26.50 10.15 5.44
C GLY A 387 25.65 9.74 6.62
N THR A 388 25.81 10.47 7.72
CA THR A 388 25.04 10.25 8.96
C THR A 388 23.62 10.80 8.90
N TYR A 389 23.35 11.65 7.92
CA TYR A 389 22.12 12.40 7.81
C TYR A 389 21.84 12.81 6.37
N ILE A 390 20.57 12.96 6.05
CA ILE A 390 20.06 13.57 4.82
C ILE A 390 18.86 14.44 5.19
N HIS A 391 18.77 15.64 4.64
CA HIS A 391 17.64 16.51 4.93
C HIS A 391 16.36 15.90 4.36
N ASN A 392 15.25 16.03 5.11
CA ASN A 392 13.96 15.51 4.67
C ASN A 392 13.52 16.09 3.32
N ALA A 393 13.87 17.36 3.06
CA ALA A 393 13.63 18.05 1.79
C ALA A 393 14.34 17.40 0.58
N ASP A 394 15.45 16.69 0.81
CA ASP A 394 16.26 16.08 -0.25
C ASP A 394 15.85 14.62 -0.55
N LEU A 395 15.03 14.01 0.32
CA LEU A 395 14.60 12.62 0.16
C LEU A 395 13.86 12.34 -1.15
N PRO A 396 12.96 13.21 -1.67
CA PRO A 396 12.27 12.96 -2.93
C PRO A 396 13.26 12.77 -4.09
N GLU A 397 14.24 13.68 -4.22
CA GLU A 397 15.24 13.62 -5.29
C GLU A 397 16.22 12.48 -5.08
N LEU A 398 16.63 12.23 -3.83
CA LEU A 398 17.44 11.06 -3.50
C LEU A 398 16.74 9.78 -3.96
N TYR A 399 15.52 9.50 -3.51
CA TYR A 399 14.83 8.26 -3.86
C TYR A 399 14.67 8.10 -5.37
N ARG A 400 14.34 9.19 -6.08
CA ARG A 400 14.23 9.19 -7.55
C ARG A 400 15.54 8.89 -8.26
N SER A 401 16.67 9.23 -7.66
CA SER A 401 17.99 9.03 -8.24
C SER A 401 18.47 7.59 -8.22
N TYR A 402 17.82 6.67 -7.48
CA TYR A 402 18.25 5.27 -7.36
C TYR A 402 17.31 4.31 -8.08
N ALA A 403 17.85 3.21 -8.59
CA ALA A 403 17.08 2.15 -9.23
C ALA A 403 16.12 1.45 -8.24
N LEU A 404 16.51 1.38 -6.96
CA LEU A 404 15.79 0.61 -5.96
C LEU A 404 15.97 1.26 -4.58
N LEU A 405 14.89 1.38 -3.82
CA LEU A 405 14.94 1.72 -2.42
C LEU A 405 14.80 0.45 -1.56
N PHE A 406 15.69 0.32 -0.58
CA PHE A 406 15.64 -0.74 0.42
C PHE A 406 14.86 -0.27 1.64
N ASN A 407 13.87 -1.08 2.01
CA ASN A 407 13.03 -0.84 3.16
C ASN A 407 13.08 -2.04 4.13
N ASP A 408 13.16 -1.76 5.42
CA ASP A 408 12.93 -2.77 6.45
C ASP A 408 12.11 -2.22 7.61
N HIS A 409 11.58 -3.16 8.40
CA HIS A 409 10.76 -2.88 9.57
C HIS A 409 11.48 -3.32 10.85
N TRP A 410 11.05 -2.74 11.97
CA TRP A 410 11.34 -3.34 13.28
C TRP A 410 10.58 -4.66 13.39
N GLN A 411 11.12 -5.63 14.13
CA GLN A 411 10.53 -6.95 14.27
C GLN A 411 9.05 -6.90 14.71
N THR A 412 8.74 -6.12 15.74
CA THR A 412 7.36 -6.00 16.26
C THR A 412 6.43 -5.31 15.27
N MET A 413 6.92 -4.32 14.52
CA MET A 413 6.18 -3.69 13.44
C MET A 413 5.87 -4.69 12.34
N ARG A 414 6.85 -5.49 11.94
CA ARG A 414 6.74 -6.51 10.90
C ARG A 414 5.66 -7.54 11.22
N GLU A 415 5.73 -8.09 12.44
CA GLU A 415 4.80 -9.11 12.93
C GLU A 415 3.39 -8.55 13.16
N SER A 416 3.29 -7.28 13.56
CA SER A 416 2.02 -6.60 13.82
C SER A 416 1.44 -5.88 12.60
N GLY A 417 2.09 -5.95 11.43
CA GLY A 417 1.63 -5.35 10.18
C GLY A 417 1.67 -3.82 10.09
N PHE A 418 2.61 -3.19 10.81
CA PHE A 418 2.84 -1.74 10.72
C PHE A 418 3.76 -1.43 9.54
N LEU A 419 3.17 -0.94 8.46
CA LEU A 419 3.90 -0.50 7.27
C LEU A 419 4.65 0.80 7.56
N SER A 420 5.97 0.80 7.36
CA SER A 420 6.82 1.96 7.63
C SER A 420 6.60 3.09 6.62
N ASN A 421 6.83 4.34 7.05
CA ASN A 421 6.61 5.53 6.23
C ASN A 421 7.35 5.49 4.88
N ARG A 422 8.54 4.90 4.86
CA ARG A 422 9.41 4.85 3.68
C ARG A 422 8.73 4.14 2.50
N LEU A 423 7.82 3.21 2.77
CA LEU A 423 6.99 2.58 1.73
C LEU A 423 6.09 3.63 1.04
N PHE A 424 5.53 4.56 1.80
CA PHE A 424 4.65 5.62 1.28
C PHE A 424 5.46 6.73 0.58
N ASP A 425 6.54 7.20 1.21
CA ASP A 425 7.42 8.25 0.67
C ASP A 425 8.00 7.85 -0.69
N ALA A 426 8.61 6.66 -0.77
CA ALA A 426 9.25 6.18 -2.00
C ALA A 426 8.23 5.88 -3.10
N SER A 427 7.04 5.40 -2.73
CA SER A 427 5.93 5.20 -3.66
C SER A 427 5.45 6.53 -4.23
N ALA A 428 5.32 7.61 -3.44
CA ALA A 428 4.87 8.91 -3.97
C ALA A 428 5.78 9.48 -5.07
N VAL A 429 7.05 9.13 -5.09
CA VAL A 429 7.99 9.50 -6.17
C VAL A 429 8.25 8.38 -7.18
N ALA A 430 7.40 7.35 -7.20
CA ALA A 430 7.48 6.19 -8.08
C ALA A 430 8.88 5.54 -8.10
N THR A 431 9.52 5.43 -6.94
CA THR A 431 10.78 4.70 -6.82
C THR A 431 10.48 3.22 -6.56
N PRO A 432 11.07 2.28 -7.31
CA PRO A 432 10.89 0.87 -7.01
C PRO A 432 11.40 0.54 -5.60
N ILE A 433 10.71 -0.36 -4.90
CA ILE A 433 10.98 -0.69 -3.49
C ILE A 433 11.19 -2.19 -3.34
N LEU A 434 12.21 -2.56 -2.56
CA LEU A 434 12.41 -3.91 -2.04
C LEU A 434 12.30 -3.86 -0.51
N THR A 435 11.31 -4.56 0.05
CA THR A 435 11.04 -4.61 1.50
C THR A 435 11.18 -6.00 2.09
N ASP A 436 11.44 -6.08 3.39
CA ASP A 436 11.33 -7.32 4.15
C ASP A 436 9.85 -7.73 4.22
N GLU A 437 9.60 -9.02 4.47
CA GLU A 437 8.24 -9.55 4.58
C GLU A 437 7.53 -8.91 5.78
N VAL A 438 6.46 -8.16 5.53
CA VAL A 438 5.63 -7.54 6.57
C VAL A 438 4.17 -7.88 6.32
N ALA A 439 3.46 -8.26 7.38
CA ALA A 439 2.05 -8.58 7.28
C ALA A 439 1.25 -7.32 6.89
N GLY A 440 0.20 -7.46 6.08
CA GLY A 440 -0.61 -6.30 5.67
C GLY A 440 -0.10 -5.56 4.44
N LEU A 441 1.10 -5.86 3.92
CA LEU A 441 1.66 -5.16 2.76
C LEU A 441 0.75 -5.27 1.55
N THR A 442 0.37 -6.50 1.19
CA THR A 442 -0.49 -6.80 0.05
C THR A 442 -1.85 -6.12 0.18
N GLN A 443 -2.40 -6.01 1.38
CA GLN A 443 -3.68 -5.34 1.61
C GLN A 443 -3.61 -3.84 1.32
N VAL A 444 -2.43 -3.22 1.37
CA VAL A 444 -2.28 -1.79 1.08
C VAL A 444 -1.75 -1.58 -0.33
N PHE A 445 -0.71 -2.32 -0.72
CA PHE A 445 0.06 -2.10 -1.94
C PHE A 445 -0.18 -3.15 -3.03
N GLY A 446 -0.96 -4.20 -2.76
CA GLY A 446 -1.06 -5.37 -3.63
C GLY A 446 0.33 -5.95 -3.90
N ASP A 447 0.62 -6.26 -5.15
CA ASP A 447 1.90 -6.75 -5.63
C ASP A 447 2.83 -5.64 -6.18
N SER A 448 2.53 -4.37 -5.90
CA SER A 448 3.29 -3.23 -6.43
C SER A 448 4.65 -3.03 -5.77
N ILE A 449 4.88 -3.65 -4.60
CA ILE A 449 6.14 -3.58 -3.85
C ILE A 449 6.74 -4.98 -3.74
N ALA A 450 8.01 -5.11 -4.10
CA ALA A 450 8.72 -6.39 -4.05
C ALA A 450 9.12 -6.74 -2.61
N VAL A 451 9.05 -8.02 -2.28
CA VAL A 451 9.39 -8.56 -0.96
C VAL A 451 10.56 -9.54 -1.07
N ALA A 452 11.53 -9.42 -0.16
CA ALA A 452 12.56 -10.43 0.05
C ALA A 452 12.37 -11.12 1.41
N LYS A 453 12.35 -12.46 1.40
CA LYS A 453 12.20 -13.30 2.60
C LYS A 453 13.52 -13.73 3.21
N ASP A 454 14.57 -13.72 2.39
CA ASP A 454 15.92 -14.15 2.74
C ASP A 454 16.94 -13.48 1.81
N VAL A 455 18.23 -13.70 2.09
CA VAL A 455 19.34 -13.12 1.31
C VAL A 455 19.40 -13.60 -0.14
N THR A 456 18.92 -14.81 -0.43
CA THR A 456 18.89 -15.37 -1.79
C THR A 456 17.81 -14.67 -2.60
N HIS A 457 16.60 -14.53 -2.04
CA HIS A 457 15.53 -13.73 -2.63
C HIS A 457 15.96 -12.27 -2.82
N PHE A 458 16.59 -11.66 -1.81
CA PHE A 458 17.11 -10.31 -1.92
C PHE A 458 18.06 -10.17 -3.12
N ARG A 459 19.05 -11.06 -3.23
CA ARG A 459 20.00 -11.04 -4.35
C ARG A 459 19.29 -11.18 -5.70
N ALA A 460 18.35 -12.11 -5.81
CA ALA A 460 17.59 -12.33 -7.04
C ALA A 460 16.76 -11.10 -7.43
N GLN A 461 16.03 -10.51 -6.48
CA GLN A 461 15.19 -9.33 -6.71
C GLN A 461 16.01 -8.12 -7.12
N VAL A 462 17.14 -7.85 -6.48
CA VAL A 462 18.01 -6.73 -6.87
C VAL A 462 18.60 -6.97 -8.25
N ALA A 463 19.11 -8.17 -8.56
CA ALA A 463 19.66 -8.48 -9.87
C ALA A 463 18.60 -8.34 -10.98
N ASP A 464 17.40 -8.84 -10.74
CA ASP A 464 16.26 -8.72 -11.66
C ASP A 464 15.82 -7.25 -11.82
N CYS A 465 15.80 -6.44 -10.76
CA CYS A 465 15.54 -5.00 -10.85
C CYS A 465 16.55 -4.27 -11.74
N LEU A 466 17.83 -4.60 -11.61
CA LEU A 466 18.89 -3.97 -12.41
C LEU A 466 18.83 -4.40 -13.88
N ALA A 467 18.37 -5.62 -14.16
CA ALA A 467 18.20 -6.14 -15.52
C ALA A 467 16.88 -5.72 -16.20
N HIS A 468 15.82 -5.48 -15.42
CA HIS A 468 14.46 -5.27 -15.91
C HIS A 468 13.79 -4.02 -15.30
N GLN A 469 14.47 -2.88 -15.41
CA GLN A 469 14.05 -1.62 -14.77
C GLN A 469 12.63 -1.17 -15.15
N ASP A 470 12.20 -1.37 -16.40
CA ASP A 470 10.88 -0.95 -16.86
C ASP A 470 9.75 -1.61 -16.05
N ARG A 471 9.83 -2.93 -15.84
CA ARG A 471 8.84 -3.69 -15.06
C ARG A 471 8.75 -3.20 -13.61
N TRP A 472 9.90 -2.92 -13.00
CA TRP A 472 9.98 -2.39 -11.64
C TRP A 472 9.44 -0.96 -11.55
N GLN A 473 9.68 -0.17 -12.59
CA GLN A 473 9.16 1.19 -12.69
C GLN A 473 7.63 1.19 -12.90
N ASP A 474 7.07 0.23 -13.63
CA ASP A 474 5.62 0.02 -13.77
C ASP A 474 4.99 -0.28 -12.41
N ASN A 475 5.58 -1.21 -11.65
CA ASN A 475 5.15 -1.53 -10.29
C ASN A 475 5.23 -0.30 -9.37
N ALA A 476 6.32 0.47 -9.44
CA ALA A 476 6.47 1.69 -8.66
C ALA A 476 5.44 2.76 -9.01
N ARG A 477 5.01 2.87 -10.28
CA ARG A 477 3.91 3.78 -10.67
C ARG A 477 2.57 3.32 -10.12
N ARG A 478 2.29 2.01 -10.07
CA ARG A 478 1.09 1.49 -9.40
C ARG A 478 1.11 1.81 -7.90
N ALA A 479 2.25 1.64 -7.23
CA ALA A 479 2.40 2.03 -5.83
C ALA A 479 2.21 3.55 -5.63
N GLN A 480 2.71 4.37 -6.56
CA GLN A 480 2.47 5.81 -6.57
C GLN A 480 0.98 6.15 -6.65
N ASP A 481 0.24 5.50 -7.55
CA ASP A 481 -1.19 5.74 -7.70
C ASP A 481 -1.97 5.36 -6.44
N ILE A 482 -1.64 4.22 -5.80
CA ILE A 482 -2.22 3.83 -4.50
C ILE A 482 -2.02 4.95 -3.47
N VAL A 483 -0.79 5.43 -3.33
CA VAL A 483 -0.44 6.43 -2.31
C VAL A 483 -1.09 7.77 -2.59
N ARG A 484 -1.03 8.25 -3.83
CA ARG A 484 -1.62 9.55 -4.21
C ARG A 484 -3.14 9.57 -4.06
N ASN A 485 -3.82 8.43 -4.21
CA ASN A 485 -5.28 8.35 -4.12
C ASN A 485 -5.84 7.97 -2.74
N ALA A 486 -5.00 7.52 -1.79
CA ALA A 486 -5.51 7.02 -0.50
C ALA A 486 -4.58 7.21 0.72
N HIS A 487 -3.31 7.54 0.52
CA HIS A 487 -2.31 7.58 1.60
C HIS A 487 -1.48 8.87 1.58
N THR A 488 -2.16 10.01 1.46
CA THR A 488 -1.53 11.34 1.58
C THR A 488 -1.83 11.96 2.94
N MET A 489 -1.00 12.91 3.37
CA MET A 489 -1.26 13.66 4.60
C MET A 489 -2.59 14.41 4.58
N ASP A 490 -3.06 14.86 3.41
CA ASP A 490 -4.38 15.49 3.27
C ASP A 490 -5.51 14.51 3.61
N HIS A 491 -5.45 13.28 3.10
CA HIS A 491 -6.41 12.23 3.45
C HIS A 491 -6.46 12.03 4.97
N ARG A 492 -5.29 11.92 5.61
CA ARG A 492 -5.18 11.71 7.05
C ARG A 492 -5.69 12.87 7.87
N ALA A 493 -5.35 14.10 7.47
CA ALA A 493 -5.87 15.29 8.12
C ALA A 493 -7.40 15.32 8.07
N SER A 494 -8.01 15.05 6.92
CA SER A 494 -9.47 15.04 6.80
C SER A 494 -10.14 13.92 7.60
N GLU A 495 -9.61 12.70 7.55
CA GLU A 495 -10.12 11.57 8.35
C GLU A 495 -10.07 11.87 9.86
N ILE A 496 -8.97 12.45 10.33
CA ILE A 496 -8.79 12.85 11.73
C ILE A 496 -9.78 13.96 12.09
N LEU A 497 -9.90 14.99 11.27
CA LEU A 497 -10.80 16.11 11.54
C LEU A 497 -12.29 15.71 11.47
N GLN A 498 -12.64 14.74 10.63
CA GLN A 498 -13.97 14.15 10.61
C GLN A 498 -14.28 13.44 11.93
N MET A 499 -13.34 12.68 12.48
CA MET A 499 -13.49 12.03 13.77
C MET A 499 -13.63 13.05 14.90
N VAL A 500 -12.84 14.12 14.90
CA VAL A 500 -12.96 15.23 15.86
C VAL A 500 -14.41 15.76 15.85
N ARG A 501 -14.98 16.03 14.67
CA ARG A 501 -16.37 16.48 14.55
C ARG A 501 -17.37 15.46 15.13
N CYS A 502 -17.16 14.17 14.87
CA CYS A 502 -18.01 13.11 15.43
C CYS A 502 -17.95 13.08 16.96
N ILE A 503 -16.77 13.22 17.55
CA ILE A 503 -16.59 13.25 19.01
C ILE A 503 -17.22 14.51 19.61
N MET A 504 -16.98 15.68 19.01
CA MET A 504 -17.61 16.94 19.45
C MET A 504 -19.14 16.86 19.44
N ALA A 505 -19.72 16.26 18.39
CA ALA A 505 -21.17 16.08 18.30
C ALA A 505 -21.71 15.18 19.41
N ARG A 506 -20.98 14.12 19.77
CA ARG A 506 -21.34 13.21 20.88
C ARG A 506 -21.20 13.86 22.25
N ARG A 507 -20.21 14.74 22.45
CA ARG A 507 -19.99 15.47 23.73
C ARG A 507 -20.98 16.62 23.98
N ARG A 508 -21.67 17.09 22.93
CA ARG A 508 -22.69 18.16 23.00
C ARG A 508 -24.12 17.64 23.20
N LEU A 509 -24.31 16.32 23.13
CA LEU A 509 -25.50 15.60 23.59
C LEU A 509 -25.27 15.19 25.04
#